data_AF-A0A318TXG5-F1
#
_entry.id   AF-A0A318TXG5-F1
#
_cell.length_a   1.000
_cell.length_b   1.000
_cell.length_c   1.000
_cell.angle_alpha   90.00
_cell.angle_beta   90.00
_cell.angle_gamma   90.00
#
_symmetry.space_group_name_H-M   'P 1'
#
loop_
_entity.id
_entity.type
_entity.pdbx_description
1 polymer ?
#
loop_
_entity_poly.entity_id
_entity_poly.type
_entity_poly.pdbx_seq_one_letter_code
_entity_poly.pdbx_strand_id
1 'polypeptide(L)'
;MKNHVMLLGSFAIATIIGIFGQNMAYFLNENLIEAAPIFYLAVVTILSLVLYIIYFVLVARYYRKQRLVDMSLMTYLYVMGCFVSLLTICWSLFVLIWWWG
;
A
#
# COMPACT_ATOMS: atom_id res chain seq x y z
N MET A 1 -12.04 -10.22 -15.79
CA MET A 1 -12.54 -9.80 -14.46
C MET A 1 -11.67 -10.24 -13.27
N LYS A 2 -11.40 -11.54 -13.03
CA LYS A 2 -10.64 -12.02 -11.83
C LYS A 2 -9.36 -11.23 -11.52
N ASN A 3 -8.59 -10.88 -12.55
CA ASN A 3 -7.30 -10.22 -12.41
C ASN A 3 -7.39 -8.74 -11.99
N HIS A 4 -8.45 -8.02 -12.40
CA HIS A 4 -8.66 -6.62 -11.99
C HIS A 4 -9.14 -6.54 -10.54
N VAL A 5 -9.94 -7.50 -10.10
CA VAL A 5 -10.38 -7.60 -8.69
C VAL A 5 -9.17 -7.83 -7.77
N MET A 6 -8.23 -8.67 -8.17
CA MET A 6 -7.00 -8.91 -7.41
C MET A 6 -6.13 -7.65 -7.30
N LEU A 7 -5.98 -6.89 -8.39
CA LEU A 7 -5.26 -5.60 -8.40
C LEU A 7 -5.92 -4.58 -7.47
N LEU A 8 -7.24 -4.42 -7.58
CA LEU A 8 -8.00 -3.47 -6.77
C LEU A 8 -7.94 -3.85 -5.28
N GLY A 9 -8.04 -5.15 -4.98
CA GLY A 9 -7.91 -5.69 -3.63
C GLY A 9 -6.53 -5.42 -3.03
N SER A 10 -5.45 -5.72 -3.76
CA SER A 10 -4.09 -5.44 -3.27
C SER A 10 -3.85 -3.96 -3.02
N PHE A 11 -4.38 -3.10 -3.90
CA PHE A 11 -4.26 -1.65 -3.77
C PHE A 11 -5.05 -1.11 -2.57
N ALA A 12 -6.29 -1.57 -2.38
CA ALA A 12 -7.11 -1.17 -1.25
C ALA A 12 -6.48 -1.59 0.09
N ILE A 13 -5.97 -2.84 0.16
CA ILE A 13 -5.29 -3.35 1.36
C ILE A 13 -4.04 -2.51 1.65
N ALA A 14 -3.19 -2.23 0.65
CA ALA A 14 -1.99 -1.41 0.82
C ALA A 14 -2.31 -0.03 1.37
N THR A 15 -3.39 0.58 0.86
CA THR A 15 -3.85 1.91 1.25
C THR A 15 -4.40 1.92 2.67
N ILE A 16 -5.23 0.94 3.04
CA ILE A 16 -5.76 0.80 4.40
C ILE A 16 -4.62 0.63 5.41
N ILE A 17 -3.68 -0.27 5.12
CA ILE A 17 -2.52 -0.54 5.99
C ILE A 17 -1.65 0.71 6.14
N GLY A 18 -1.41 1.46 5.05
CA GLY A 18 -0.60 2.68 5.10
C GLY A 18 -1.25 3.84 5.85
N ILE A 19 -2.54 4.10 5.60
CA ILE A 19 -3.28 5.21 6.24
C ILE A 19 -3.54 4.92 7.71
N PHE A 20 -4.00 3.72 8.04
CA PHE A 20 -4.34 3.31 9.41
C PHE A 20 -3.17 2.67 10.15
N GLY A 21 -1.94 2.85 9.66
CA GLY A 21 -0.76 2.18 10.20
C GLY A 21 -0.50 2.49 11.68
N GLN A 22 -0.81 3.71 12.12
CA GLN A 22 -0.73 4.10 13.53
C GLN A 22 -1.72 3.34 14.42
N ASN A 23 -2.99 3.29 14.01
CA ASN A 23 -4.02 2.58 14.76
C ASN A 23 -3.72 1.08 14.83
N MET A 24 -3.23 0.51 13.72
CA MET A 24 -2.75 -0.87 13.70
C MET A 24 -1.56 -1.08 14.64
N ALA A 25 -0.60 -0.16 14.68
CA ALA A 25 0.55 -0.27 15.55
C ALA A 25 0.17 -0.26 17.04
N TYR A 26 -0.76 0.60 17.44
CA TYR A 26 -1.30 0.59 18.80
C TYR A 26 -2.06 -0.71 19.11
N PHE A 27 -2.94 -1.13 18.20
CA PHE A 27 -3.70 -2.37 18.39
C PHE A 27 -2.79 -3.60 18.53
N LEU A 28 -1.73 -3.68 17.73
CA LEU A 28 -0.75 -4.78 17.79
C LEU A 28 0.08 -4.75 19.08
N ASN A 29 0.48 -3.55 19.52
CA ASN A 29 1.18 -3.37 20.80
C ASN A 29 0.33 -3.83 21.99
N GLU A 30 -0.97 -3.51 22.00
CA GLU A 30 -1.88 -3.86 23.09
C GLU A 30 -2.30 -5.34 23.11
N ASN A 31 -2.30 -6.03 21.95
CA ASN A 31 -2.95 -7.35 21.82
C ASN A 31 -2.01 -8.52 21.45
N LEU A 32 -0.77 -8.28 20.98
CA LEU A 32 0.14 -9.36 20.57
C LEU A 32 1.37 -9.49 21.47
N ILE A 33 2.29 -8.55 21.37
CA ILE A 33 3.57 -8.57 22.10
C ILE A 33 3.87 -7.14 22.53
N GLU A 34 4.16 -6.93 23.81
CA GLU A 34 4.68 -5.66 24.32
C GLU A 34 6.05 -5.36 23.67
N ALA A 35 6.01 -4.61 22.60
CA ALA A 35 7.17 -4.02 21.93
C ALA A 35 6.84 -2.57 21.61
N ALA A 36 7.81 -1.66 21.66
CA ALA A 36 7.54 -0.24 21.45
C ALA A 36 6.72 -0.03 20.15
N PRO A 37 5.60 0.73 20.17
CA PRO A 37 4.68 0.83 19.03
C PRO A 37 5.35 1.32 17.74
N ILE A 38 6.48 2.01 17.87
CA ILE A 38 7.34 2.45 16.75
C ILE A 38 7.83 1.29 15.88
N PHE A 39 8.10 0.11 16.45
CA PHE A 39 8.51 -1.07 15.70
C PHE A 39 7.35 -1.61 14.87
N TYR A 40 6.16 -1.69 15.45
CA TYR A 40 4.95 -2.08 14.72
C TYR A 40 4.63 -1.09 13.61
N LEU A 41 4.74 0.21 13.88
CA LEU A 41 4.51 1.26 12.89
C LEU A 41 5.50 1.15 11.71
N ALA A 42 6.78 0.90 11.99
CA ALA A 42 7.79 0.68 10.96
C ALA A 42 7.48 -0.56 10.11
N VAL A 43 7.13 -1.69 10.74
CA VAL A 43 6.76 -2.93 10.05
C VAL A 43 5.55 -2.73 9.15
N VAL A 44 4.51 -2.07 9.66
CA VAL A 44 3.26 -1.78 8.93
C VAL A 44 3.52 -0.85 7.75
N THR A 45 4.39 0.16 7.92
CA THR A 45 4.82 1.07 6.85
C THR A 45 5.59 0.32 5.75
N ILE A 46 6.55 -0.53 6.13
CA ILE A 46 7.31 -1.37 5.18
C ILE A 46 6.36 -2.32 4.43
N LEU A 47 5.40 -2.92 5.13
CA LEU A 47 4.41 -3.81 4.53
C LEU A 47 3.55 -3.08 3.48
N SER A 48 3.07 -1.88 3.78
CA SER A 48 2.32 -1.04 2.81
C SER A 48 3.17 -0.75 1.57
N LEU A 49 4.44 -0.37 1.76
CA LEU A 49 5.37 -0.10 0.66
C LEU A 49 5.59 -1.33 -0.23
N VAL A 50 5.81 -2.51 0.37
CA VAL A 50 5.97 -3.77 -0.36
C VAL A 50 4.71 -4.11 -1.16
N LEU A 51 3.52 -3.91 -0.57
CA LEU A 51 2.25 -4.15 -1.27
C LEU A 51 2.06 -3.21 -2.47
N TYR A 52 2.45 -1.94 -2.36
CA TYR A 52 2.44 -1.03 -3.50
C TYR A 52 3.41 -1.47 -4.61
N ILE A 53 4.62 -1.92 -4.26
CA ILE A 53 5.57 -2.47 -5.24
C ILE A 53 4.96 -3.68 -5.96
N ILE A 54 4.35 -4.60 -5.21
CA ILE A 54 3.67 -5.78 -5.79
C ILE A 54 2.55 -5.32 -6.74
N TYR A 55 1.74 -4.35 -6.34
CA TYR A 55 0.69 -3.77 -7.19
C TYR A 55 1.28 -3.24 -8.51
N PHE A 56 2.33 -2.42 -8.46
CA PHE A 56 2.97 -1.89 -9.68
C PHE A 56 3.56 -2.98 -10.57
N VAL A 57 4.20 -3.99 -9.99
CA VAL A 57 4.73 -5.14 -10.73
C VAL A 57 3.60 -5.90 -11.43
N LEU A 58 2.47 -6.11 -10.75
CA LEU A 58 1.30 -6.76 -11.33
C LEU A 58 0.72 -5.91 -12.47
N VAL A 59 0.49 -4.61 -12.27
CA VAL A 59 0.00 -3.70 -13.33
C VAL A 59 0.93 -3.71 -14.54
N ALA A 60 2.25 -3.64 -14.34
CA ALA A 60 3.22 -3.69 -15.42
C ALA A 60 3.21 -5.02 -16.18
N ARG A 61 3.10 -6.15 -15.47
CA ARG A 61 2.95 -7.48 -16.09
C ARG A 61 1.65 -7.60 -16.87
N TYR A 62 0.55 -7.06 -16.35
CA TYR A 62 -0.74 -7.03 -17.05
C TYR A 62 -0.69 -6.18 -18.30
N TYR A 63 -0.10 -5.00 -18.23
CA TYR A 63 0.08 -4.10 -19.36
C TYR A 63 0.84 -4.77 -20.51
N ARG A 64 1.93 -5.48 -20.20
CA ARG A 64 2.68 -6.24 -21.21
C ARG A 64 1.86 -7.38 -21.83
N LYS A 65 0.93 -7.98 -21.09
CA LYS A 65 0.16 -9.17 -21.51
C LYS A 65 -1.13 -8.82 -22.28
N GLN A 66 -1.75 -7.67 -22.01
CA GLN A 66 -3.04 -7.26 -22.60
C GLN A 66 -2.91 -6.19 -23.69
N ARG A 67 -1.88 -6.27 -24.52
CA ARG A 67 -1.45 -5.23 -25.49
C ARG A 67 -2.51 -4.68 -26.46
N LEU A 68 -3.77 -5.16 -26.46
CA LEU A 68 -4.75 -4.89 -27.53
C LEU A 68 -6.22 -4.62 -27.10
N VAL A 69 -6.62 -4.59 -25.82
CA VAL A 69 -8.07 -4.50 -25.49
C VAL A 69 -8.49 -3.31 -24.60
N ASP A 70 -7.68 -2.84 -23.63
CA ASP A 70 -8.09 -1.72 -22.75
C ASP A 70 -6.89 -0.91 -22.21
N MET A 71 -6.15 -0.23 -23.10
CA MET A 71 -5.01 0.63 -22.69
C MET A 71 -5.44 1.81 -21.81
N SER A 72 -6.65 2.35 -22.01
CA SER A 72 -7.17 3.50 -21.25
C SER A 72 -7.37 3.18 -19.76
N LEU A 73 -8.00 2.04 -19.46
CA LEU A 73 -8.24 1.58 -18.09
C LEU A 73 -6.93 1.29 -17.34
N MET A 74 -5.97 0.63 -17.99
CA MET A 74 -4.67 0.33 -17.37
C MET A 74 -3.85 1.59 -17.08
N THR A 75 -3.88 2.55 -18.01
CA THR A 75 -3.23 3.85 -17.80
C THR A 75 -3.86 4.61 -16.64
N TYR A 76 -5.20 4.62 -16.56
CA TYR A 76 -5.93 5.22 -15.44
C TYR A 76 -5.56 4.58 -14.09
N LEU A 77 -5.57 3.25 -14.00
CA LEU A 77 -5.21 2.51 -12.79
C LEU A 77 -3.75 2.74 -12.36
N TYR A 78 -2.85 2.91 -13.33
CA TYR A 78 -1.45 3.21 -13.06
C TYR A 78 -1.27 4.63 -12.54
N VAL A 79 -1.87 5.63 -13.19
CA VAL A 79 -1.75 7.04 -12.79
C VAL A 79 -2.41 7.30 -11.44
N MET A 80 -3.66 6.84 -11.26
CA MET A 80 -4.35 6.93 -9.97
C MET A 80 -3.64 6.16 -8.88
N GLY A 81 -3.15 4.95 -9.20
CA GLY A 81 -2.38 4.14 -8.27
C GLY A 81 -1.11 4.86 -7.80
N CYS A 82 -0.38 5.50 -8.71
CA CYS A 82 0.79 6.32 -8.40
C CYS A 82 0.45 7.46 -7.45
N PHE A 83 -0.56 8.26 -7.77
CA PHE A 83 -0.95 9.41 -6.95
C PHE A 83 -1.34 9.01 -5.52
N VAL A 84 -2.21 8.01 -5.36
CA VAL A 84 -2.66 7.54 -4.05
C VAL A 84 -1.53 6.86 -3.28
N SER A 85 -0.70 6.06 -3.95
CA SER A 85 0.45 5.42 -3.29
C SER A 85 1.46 6.44 -2.76
N LEU A 86 1.72 7.51 -3.51
CA LEU A 86 2.61 8.59 -3.08
C LEU A 86 2.05 9.29 -1.85
N LEU A 87 0.77 9.70 -1.88
CA LEU A 87 0.12 10.34 -0.74
C LEU A 87 0.13 9.44 0.50
N THR A 88 -0.14 8.15 0.32
CA THR A 88 -0.17 7.18 1.41
C THR A 88 1.22 6.98 2.01
N ILE A 89 2.26 6.84 1.17
CA ILE A 89 3.65 6.70 1.63
C ILE A 89 4.10 7.98 2.36
N CYS A 90 3.79 9.16 1.81
CA CYS A 90 4.09 10.44 2.48
C CYS A 90 3.42 10.51 3.86
N TRP A 91 2.17 10.09 3.96
CA TRP A 91 1.46 10.02 5.23
C TRP A 91 2.10 9.04 6.21
N SER A 92 2.35 7.79 5.78
CA SER A 92 2.97 6.78 6.65
C SER A 92 4.37 7.19 7.11
N LEU A 93 5.18 7.82 6.24
CA LEU A 93 6.50 8.34 6.61
C LEU A 93 6.40 9.53 7.56
N PHE A 94 5.45 10.44 7.35
CA PHE A 94 5.20 11.56 8.27
C PHE A 94 4.88 11.04 9.67
N VAL A 95 3.96 10.09 9.78
CA VAL A 95 3.60 9.46 11.06
C VAL A 95 4.79 8.73 11.68
N LEU A 96 5.59 8.02 10.87
CA LEU A 96 6.79 7.35 11.36
C LEU A 96 7.82 8.34 11.91
N ILE A 97 8.11 9.43 11.19
CA ILE A 97 9.05 10.47 11.63
C ILE A 97 8.55 11.17 12.89
N TRP A 98 7.25 11.46 12.97
CA TRP A 98 6.63 12.07 14.16
C TRP A 98 6.86 11.25 15.43
N TRP A 99 7.00 9.94 15.32
CA TRP A 99 7.29 9.06 16.45
C TRP A 99 8.78 8.96 16.82
N TRP A 100 9.68 9.40 15.92
CA TRP A 100 11.12 9.42 16.16
C TRP A 100 11.63 10.75 16.73
N GLY A 101 10.81 11.81 16.72
CA GLY A 101 11.08 13.12 17.30
C GLY A 101 10.42 13.30 18.66
#